data_AF-X0ZC28-F1
#
_entry.id   AF-X0ZC28-F1
#
_cell.length_a   1.000
_cell.length_b   1.000
_cell.length_c   1.000
_cell.angle_alpha   90.00
_cell.angle_beta   90.00
_cell.angle_gamma   90.00
#
_symmetry.space_group_name_H-M   'P 1'
#
loop_
_entity.id
_entity.type
_entity.pdbx_description
1 polymer ?
#
loop_
_entity_poly.entity_id
_entity_poly.type
_entity_poly.pdbx_seq_one_letter_code
_entity_poly.pdbx_strand_id
1 'polypeptide(L)'
;DPLFRVGELGLGYEEESDLLILVAREQVSEDQDAEQARVVRFWCTRSQLRAMSSWGIDVTSRGRPLCPQCREPMDPEGHFCPKKNGHNH
;
A
#
# COMPACT_ATOMS: atom_id res chain seq x y z
N ASP A 1 16.13 -6.84 4.94
CA ASP A 1 14.98 -7.43 4.25
C ASP A 1 13.71 -7.27 5.06
N PRO A 2 12.52 -7.12 4.44
CA PRO A 2 11.25 -7.09 5.17
C PRO A 2 10.95 -8.46 5.80
N LEU A 3 10.27 -8.46 6.95
CA LEU A 3 9.88 -9.70 7.66
C LEU A 3 8.86 -10.53 6.86
N PHE A 4 7.94 -9.86 6.18
CA PHE A 4 6.95 -10.42 5.24
C PHE A 4 6.30 -9.29 4.44
N ARG A 5 5.54 -9.64 3.38
CA ARG A 5 4.69 -8.70 2.64
C ARG A 5 3.28 -8.69 3.23
N VAL A 6 2.72 -7.51 3.46
CA VAL A 6 1.36 -7.36 4.01
C VAL A 6 0.33 -7.49 2.89
N GLY A 7 -0.67 -8.33 3.07
CA GLY A 7 -1.80 -8.49 2.14
C GLY A 7 -3.09 -7.83 2.65
N GLU A 8 -3.24 -7.71 3.96
CA GLU A 8 -4.42 -7.15 4.61
C GLU A 8 -4.01 -6.23 5.77
N LEU A 9 -4.70 -5.09 5.87
CA LEU A 9 -4.63 -4.18 7.01
C LEU A 9 -5.99 -4.14 7.71
N GLY A 10 -5.98 -4.35 9.02
CA GLY A 10 -7.13 -4.23 9.90
C GLY A 10 -6.95 -3.12 10.93
N LEU A 11 -8.06 -2.62 11.47
CA LEU A 11 -8.08 -1.64 12.55
C LEU A 11 -8.96 -2.11 13.70
N GLY A 12 -8.44 -2.01 14.92
CA GLY A 12 -9.17 -2.17 16.16
C GLY A 12 -9.07 -0.92 17.04
N TYR A 13 -9.91 -0.87 18.07
CA TYR A 13 -9.87 0.18 19.09
C TYR A 13 -10.00 -0.45 20.46
N GLU A 14 -9.11 -0.09 21.38
CA GLU A 14 -9.09 -0.55 22.76
C GLU A 14 -9.47 0.62 23.66
N GLU A 15 -10.67 0.55 24.25
CA GLU A 15 -11.28 1.69 24.95
C GLU A 15 -10.57 2.04 26.26
N GLU A 16 -10.15 1.03 27.04
CA GLU A 16 -9.49 1.25 28.35
C GLU A 16 -8.22 2.08 28.25
N SER A 17 -7.46 1.90 27.17
CA SER A 17 -6.17 2.56 26.94
C SER A 17 -6.24 3.72 25.93
N ASP A 18 -7.40 3.95 25.30
CA ASP A 18 -7.60 4.85 24.16
C ASP A 18 -6.57 4.63 23.03
N LEU A 19 -6.27 3.36 22.73
CA LEU A 19 -5.34 2.97 21.68
C LEU A 19 -6.05 2.40 20.46
N LEU A 20 -5.55 2.76 19.28
CA LEU A 20 -5.89 2.11 18.03
C LEU A 20 -4.93 0.96 17.79
N ILE A 21 -5.45 -0.17 17.30
CA ILE A 21 -4.68 -1.36 16.99
C ILE A 21 -4.62 -1.49 15.47
N LEU A 22 -3.46 -1.19 14.86
CA LEU A 22 -3.22 -1.49 13.45
C LEU A 22 -2.75 -2.94 13.33
N VAL A 23 -3.50 -3.74 12.57
CA VAL A 23 -3.20 -5.16 12.34
C VAL A 23 -2.66 -5.31 10.92
N ALA A 24 -1.45 -5.83 10.78
CA ALA A 24 -0.85 -6.15 9.49
C ALA A 24 -0.73 -7.67 9.36
N ARG A 25 -1.46 -8.25 8.41
CA ARG A 25 -1.45 -9.69 8.12
C ARG A 25 -0.65 -9.96 6.84
N GLU A 26 0.18 -10.97 6.91
CA GLU A 26 0.97 -11.46 5.78
C GLU A 26 0.11 -11.83 4.58
N GLN A 27 0.60 -11.50 3.39
CA GLN A 27 0.04 -11.95 2.14
C GLN A 27 0.44 -13.41 1.93
N VAL A 28 -0.54 -14.31 1.98
CA VAL A 28 -0.39 -15.73 1.67
C VAL A 28 -0.96 -16.03 0.29
N SER A 29 -0.44 -17.04 -0.39
CA SER A 29 -1.01 -17.55 -1.64
C SER A 29 -2.25 -18.41 -1.38
N GLU A 30 -3.11 -18.61 -2.39
CA GLU A 30 -4.32 -19.44 -2.26
C GLU A 30 -4.03 -20.89 -1.82
N ASP A 31 -2.86 -21.43 -2.17
CA ASP A 31 -2.42 -22.78 -1.77
C ASP A 31 -1.90 -22.86 -0.33
N GLN A 32 -1.82 -21.74 0.38
CA GLN A 32 -1.33 -21.66 1.75
C GLN A 32 -2.47 -21.45 2.74
N ASP A 33 -2.31 -22.05 3.91
CA ASP A 33 -3.25 -21.88 5.01
C ASP A 33 -3.18 -20.45 5.58
N ALA A 34 -4.27 -19.70 5.44
CA ALA A 34 -4.37 -18.32 5.92
C ALA A 34 -4.28 -18.21 7.45
N GLU A 35 -4.56 -19.28 8.21
CA GLU A 35 -4.39 -19.28 9.67
C GLU A 35 -2.91 -19.25 10.08
N GLN A 36 -2.01 -19.67 9.19
CA GLN A 36 -0.57 -19.65 9.41
C GLN A 36 0.09 -18.32 9.00
N ALA A 37 -0.68 -17.39 8.43
CA ALA A 37 -0.19 -16.07 8.04
C ALA A 37 0.37 -15.33 9.26
N ARG A 38 1.57 -14.77 9.12
CA ARG A 38 2.16 -13.93 10.18
C ARG A 38 1.31 -12.68 10.40
N VAL A 39 1.17 -12.28 11.66
CA VAL A 39 0.42 -11.08 12.04
C VAL A 39 1.25 -10.23 12.98
N VAL A 40 1.34 -8.93 12.68
CA VAL A 40 1.89 -7.92 13.58
C VAL A 40 0.77 -6.97 13.99
N ARG A 41 0.75 -6.60 15.27
CA ARG A 41 -0.21 -5.64 15.84
C ARG A 41 0.57 -4.47 16.43
N PHE A 42 0.17 -3.27 16.05
CA PHE A 42 0.71 -2.03 16.59
C PHE A 42 -0.36 -1.34 17.41
N TRP A 43 -0.10 -1.17 18.70
CA TRP A 43 -0.89 -0.29 19.54
C TRP A 43 -0.35 1.11 19.39
N CYS A 44 -1.20 2.02 18.95
CA CYS A 44 -0.82 3.36 18.61
C CYS A 44 -1.87 4.35 19.07
N THR A 45 -1.40 5.51 19.51
CA THR A 45 -2.27 6.65 19.79
C THR A 45 -2.94 7.14 18.51
N ARG A 46 -4.07 7.84 18.65
CA ARG A 46 -4.79 8.44 17.51
C ARG A 46 -3.91 9.36 16.66
N SER A 47 -3.01 10.11 17.29
CA SER A 47 -2.08 11.01 16.60
C SER A 47 -1.02 10.26 15.80
N GLN A 48 -0.48 9.17 16.34
CA GLN A 48 0.48 8.32 15.63
C GLN A 48 -0.15 7.68 14.40
N LEU A 49 -1.35 7.09 14.52
CA LEU A 49 -2.02 6.47 13.38
C LEU A 49 -2.34 7.51 12.30
N ARG A 50 -2.82 8.69 12.70
CA ARG A 50 -3.09 9.80 11.76
C ARG A 50 -1.83 10.25 11.02
N ALA A 51 -0.71 10.41 11.74
CA ALA A 51 0.57 10.77 11.13
C ALA A 51 1.04 9.69 10.14
N MET A 52 0.93 8.41 10.50
CA MET A 52 1.24 7.29 9.61
C MET A 52 0.36 7.30 8.36
N SER A 53 -0.95 7.53 8.48
CA SER A 53 -1.86 7.61 7.34
C SER A 53 -1.51 8.76 6.40
N SER A 54 -1.24 9.95 6.94
CA SER A 54 -0.82 11.10 6.13
C SER A 54 0.49 10.82 5.39
N TRP A 55 1.46 10.19 6.06
CA TRP A 55 2.71 9.79 5.43
C TRP A 55 2.51 8.72 4.36
N GLY A 56 1.65 7.73 4.59
CA GLY A 56 1.33 6.70 3.61
C GLY A 56 0.73 7.28 2.32
N ILE A 57 -0.15 8.28 2.44
CA ILE A 57 -0.68 9.01 1.28
C ILE A 57 0.44 9.73 0.54
N ASP A 58 1.32 10.45 1.25
CA ASP A 58 2.44 11.14 0.63
C ASP A 58 3.39 10.17 -0.10
N VAL A 59 3.77 9.06 0.53
CA VAL A 59 4.63 8.04 -0.07
C VAL A 59 4.00 7.41 -1.31
N THR A 60 2.72 7.05 -1.26
CA THR A 60 2.02 6.45 -2.41
C THR A 60 1.81 7.44 -3.55
N SER A 61 1.65 8.73 -3.24
CA SER A 61 1.54 9.80 -4.26
C SER A 61 2.82 10.00 -5.06
N ARG A 62 3.98 9.60 -4.52
CA ARG A 62 5.28 9.58 -5.20
C ARG A 62 5.42 8.40 -6.16
N GLY A 63 4.36 7.64 -6.39
CA GLY A 63 4.29 6.61 -7.41
C GLY A 63 4.57 7.16 -8.82
N ARG A 64 4.73 6.25 -9.77
CA ARG A 64 5.05 6.60 -11.16
C ARG A 64 4.03 7.59 -11.74
N PRO A 65 4.46 8.70 -12.36
CA PRO A 65 3.52 9.65 -12.96
C PRO A 65 2.68 8.97 -14.04
N LEU A 66 1.39 9.29 -14.11
CA LEU A 66 0.51 8.73 -15.13
C LEU A 66 0.71 9.44 -16.47
N CYS A 67 0.67 8.70 -17.57
CA CYS A 67 0.70 9.27 -18.91
C CYS A 67 -0.53 10.16 -19.12
N PRO A 68 -0.40 11.43 -19.54
CA PRO A 68 -1.55 12.34 -19.72
C PRO A 68 -2.51 11.89 -20.82
N GLN A 69 -2.10 10.97 -21.70
CA GLN A 69 -2.94 10.47 -22.80
C GLN A 69 -3.61 9.12 -22.49
N CYS A 70 -2.85 8.09 -22.12
CA CYS A 70 -3.41 6.76 -21.84
C CYS A 70 -3.72 6.49 -20.37
N ARG A 71 -3.26 7.34 -19.44
CA ARG A 71 -3.40 7.21 -17.98
C ARG A 71 -2.71 5.98 -17.37
N GLU A 72 -1.83 5.33 -18.12
CA GLU A 72 -0.98 4.26 -17.62
C GLU A 72 0.23 4.82 -16.86
N PRO A 73 0.77 4.09 -15.86
CA PRO A 73 2.00 4.48 -15.16
C PRO A 73 3.18 4.61 -16.13
N MET A 74 3.94 5.69 -16.01
CA MET A 74 5.15 5.91 -16.81
C MET A 74 6.38 5.31 -16.11
N ASP A 75 7.15 4.50 -16.83
CA ASP A 75 8.45 4.03 -16.35
C ASP A 75 9.45 5.21 -16.24
N PRO A 76 10.40 5.16 -15.28
CA PRO A 76 11.42 6.21 -15.12
C PRO A 76 12.30 6.41 -16.36
N GLU A 77 12.53 5.34 -17.14
CA GLU A 77 13.36 5.34 -18.36
C GLU A 77 12.61 5.85 -19.60
N GLY A 78 11.31 6.13 -19.48
CA GLY A 78 10.43 6.55 -20.55
C GLY A 78 9.20 5.65 -20.67
N HIS A 79 8.13 6.17 -21.25
CA HIS A 79 6.87 5.45 -21.40
C HIS A 79 6.43 5.37 -22.87
N PHE A 80 6.23 4.14 -23.34
CA PHE A 80 5.60 3.90 -24.63
C PHE A 80 4.09 4.07 -24.49
N CYS A 81 3.56 5.16 -25.05
CA CYS A 81 2.12 5.43 -25.03
C CYS A 81 1.46 4.82 -26.28
N PRO A 82 0.59 3.80 -26.16
CA PRO A 82 -0.10 3.23 -27.31
C PRO A 82 -0.92 4.26 -28.09
N LYS A 83 -1.44 5.30 -27.43
CA LYS A 83 -2.17 6.40 -28.08
C LYS A 83 -1.28 7.33 -28.92
N LYS A 84 0.06 7.28 -28.77
CA LYS A 84 1.01 8.01 -29.63
C LYS A 84 1.41 7.25 -30.89
N ASN A 85 1.09 5.96 -31.01
CA ASN A 85 1.46 5.13 -32.17
C ASN A 85 0.70 5.47 -33.47
N GLY A 86 -0.10 6.53 -33.51
CA GLY A 86 -0.80 6.97 -34.72
C GLY A 86 0.00 7.92 -35.63
N HIS A 87 1.21 8.33 -35.26
CA HIS A 87 1.95 9.38 -35.98
C HIS A 87 3.42 9.03 -36.23
N ASN A 88 3.69 7.87 -36.83
CA ASN A 88 4.92 7.63 -37.58
C ASN A 88 4.60 6.70 -38.76
N HIS A 89 4.32 7.33 -39.91
CA HIS A 89 4.10 6.78 -41.26
C HIS A 89 2.94 5.79 -41.47
#